data_AF-A0A7J4J4Y0-F1
#
_entry.id   AF-A0A7J4J4Y0-F1
#
_cell.length_a   1.000
_cell.length_b   1.000
_cell.length_c   1.000
_cell.angle_alpha   90.00
_cell.angle_beta   90.00
_cell.angle_gamma   90.00
#
_symmetry.space_group_name_H-M   'P 1'
#
loop_
_entity.id
_entity.type
_entity.pdbx_description
1 polymer ?
#
loop_
_entity_poly.entity_id
_entity_poly.type
_entity_poly.pdbx_seq_one_letter_code
_entity_poly.pdbx_strand_id
1 'polypeptide(L)'
;MNKKGAALGIVAVLLALILLAIFLVGLALRECNSNKDCSDNAYCGSDYECHEYPNNTVVQKNNFVPAALILGVSLVLAMYLYRGGKIPFVMR
;
A
#
# COMPACT_ATOMS: atom_id res chain seq x y z
N MET A 1 7.72 25.20 44.78
CA MET A 1 7.53 24.72 43.40
C MET A 1 8.04 23.28 43.30
N ASN A 2 7.17 22.35 42.93
CA ASN A 2 7.43 20.91 42.96
C ASN A 2 8.51 20.52 41.92
N LYS A 3 9.75 20.28 42.35
CA LYS A 3 10.91 19.99 41.47
C LYS A 3 10.68 18.81 40.51
N LYS A 4 9.74 17.91 40.86
CA LYS A 4 9.33 16.76 40.04
C LYS A 4 8.51 17.14 38.80
N GLY A 5 7.70 18.20 38.86
CA GLY A 5 6.88 18.67 37.74
C GLY A 5 7.70 19.43 36.68
N ALA A 6 8.72 20.17 37.12
CA ALA A 6 9.64 20.87 36.22
C ALA A 6 10.49 19.87 35.40
N ALA A 7 10.97 18.80 36.02
CA ALA A 7 11.75 17.76 35.34
C ALA A 7 10.93 17.04 34.25
N LEU A 8 9.67 16.73 34.52
CA LEU A 8 8.77 16.07 33.57
C LEU A 8 8.45 16.96 32.36
N GLY A 9 8.27 18.27 32.58
CA GLY A 9 8.09 19.24 31.50
C GLY A 9 9.31 19.35 30.59
N ILE A 10 10.52 19.38 31.16
CA ILE A 10 11.77 19.45 30.40
C ILE A 10 11.97 18.21 29.52
N VAL A 11 11.70 17.01 30.06
CA VAL A 11 11.79 15.75 29.30
C VAL A 11 10.78 15.72 28.15
N ALA A 12 9.54 16.16 28.37
CA ALA A 12 8.52 16.21 27.33
C ALA A 12 8.90 17.18 26.20
N VAL A 13 9.45 18.35 26.54
CA VAL A 13 9.90 19.33 25.54
C VAL A 13 11.08 18.80 24.73
N LEU A 14 12.06 18.18 25.38
CA LEU A 14 13.19 17.55 24.68
C LEU A 14 12.73 16.47 23.70
N LEU A 15 11.80 15.62 24.13
CA LEU A 15 11.28 14.54 23.29
C LEU A 15 10.49 15.09 22.10
N ALA A 16 9.68 16.14 22.31
CA ALA A 16 8.97 16.83 21.24
C ALA A 16 9.94 17.46 20.22
N LEU A 17 11.04 18.07 20.69
CA LEU A 17 12.07 18.64 19.81
C LEU A 17 12.79 17.57 18.97
N ILE A 18 13.08 16.40 19.56
CA ILE A 18 13.70 15.29 18.83
C ILE A 18 12.76 14.78 17.73
N LEU A 19 11.48 14.56 18.05
CA LEU A 19 10.49 14.13 17.06
C LEU A 19 10.32 15.16 15.94
N LEU A 20 10.29 16.45 16.28
CA LEU A 20 10.24 17.53 15.31
C LEU A 20 11.47 17.51 14.39
N ALA A 21 12.68 17.32 14.95
CA ALA A 21 13.91 17.26 14.16
C ALA A 21 13.90 16.08 13.17
N ILE A 22 13.49 14.88 13.62
CA ILE A 22 13.38 13.70 12.74
C ILE A 22 12.38 13.96 11.61
N PHE A 23 11.23 14.55 11.93
CA PHE A 23 10.21 14.88 10.95
C PHE A 23 10.71 15.89 9.91
N LEU A 24 11.39 16.95 10.36
CA LEU A 24 11.96 17.97 9.47
C LEU A 24 13.07 17.41 8.56
N VAL A 25 13.94 16.55 9.09
CA VAL A 25 14.96 15.87 8.29
C VAL A 25 14.30 14.97 7.24
N GLY A 26 13.26 14.22 7.62
CA GLY A 26 12.50 13.38 6.70
C GLY A 26 11.74 14.17 5.62
N LEU A 27 11.43 15.44 5.84
CA LEU A 27 10.88 16.34 4.81
C LEU A 27 11.99 16.93 3.92
N ALA A 28 13.14 17.27 4.50
CA ALA A 28 14.26 17.87 3.78
C ALA A 28 14.97 16.88 2.85
N LEU A 29 14.93 15.58 3.17
CA LEU A 29 15.50 14.50 2.35
C LEU A 29 14.56 14.02 1.24
N ARG A 30 13.33 14.55 1.13
CA ARG A 30 12.42 14.17 0.04
C ARG A 30 12.90 14.77 -1.27
N GLU A 31 13.05 13.93 -2.27
CA GLU A 31 13.37 14.36 -3.63
C GLU A 31 12.11 14.79 -4.40
N CYS A 32 10.97 14.15 -4.11
CA CYS A 32 9.69 14.44 -4.76
C CYS A 32 8.51 14.36 -3.79
N ASN A 33 7.42 15.07 -4.12
CA ASN A 33 6.12 14.94 -3.45
C ASN A 33 5.00 14.59 -4.44
N SER A 34 5.22 14.85 -5.72
CA SER A 34 4.36 14.51 -6.83
C SER A 34 5.17 14.05 -8.03
N ASN A 35 4.57 13.25 -8.92
CA ASN A 35 5.22 12.83 -10.17
C ASN A 35 5.67 14.01 -11.04
N LYS A 36 5.08 15.20 -10.86
CA LYS A 36 5.47 16.43 -11.56
C LYS A 36 6.82 17.00 -11.11
N ASP A 37 7.31 16.57 -9.95
CA ASP A 37 8.60 17.01 -9.42
C ASP A 37 9.76 16.20 -10.03
N CYS A 38 9.46 15.06 -10.66
CA CYS A 38 10.42 14.18 -11.32
C CYS A 38 10.52 14.48 -12.83
N SER A 39 11.59 13.98 -13.47
CA SER A 39 11.77 14.02 -14.93
C SER A 39 10.62 13.32 -15.67
N ASP A 40 10.37 13.67 -16.93
CA ASP A 40 9.25 13.15 -17.75
C ASP A 40 9.22 11.61 -17.86
N ASN A 41 10.37 10.95 -17.65
CA ASN A 41 10.52 9.49 -17.68
C ASN A 41 10.61 8.84 -16.29
N ALA A 42 10.19 9.54 -15.23
CA ALA A 42 10.23 9.05 -13.86
C ALA A 42 8.91 9.33 -13.09
N TYR A 43 8.68 8.59 -12.02
CA TYR A 43 7.56 8.76 -11.09
C TYR A 43 8.05 8.92 -9.66
N CYS A 44 7.23 9.56 -8.81
CA CYS A 44 7.54 9.69 -7.39
C CYS A 44 7.13 8.42 -6.65
N GLY A 45 8.10 7.75 -6.04
CA GLY A 45 7.87 6.55 -5.22
C GLY A 45 7.28 6.88 -3.85
N SER A 46 6.82 5.85 -3.13
CA SER A 46 6.30 6.01 -1.75
C SER A 46 7.40 6.29 -0.72
N ASP A 47 8.65 6.09 -1.12
CA ASP A 47 9.89 6.47 -0.48
C ASP A 47 10.27 7.95 -0.70
N TYR A 48 9.50 8.71 -1.47
CA TYR A 48 9.77 10.11 -1.84
C TYR A 48 11.03 10.30 -2.69
N GLU A 49 11.45 9.26 -3.39
CA GLU A 49 12.54 9.26 -4.37
C GLU A 49 11.96 9.17 -5.80
N CYS A 50 12.66 9.72 -6.78
CA CYS A 50 12.25 9.63 -8.19
C CYS A 50 12.74 8.33 -8.82
N HIS A 51 11.81 7.48 -9.25
CA HIS A 51 12.11 6.20 -9.90
C HIS A 51 11.86 6.29 -11.40
N GLU A 52 12.78 5.79 -12.23
CA GLU A 52 12.55 5.70 -13.67
C GLU A 52 11.39 4.75 -13.99
N TYR A 53 10.59 5.11 -14.99
CA TYR A 53 9.61 4.18 -15.51
C TYR A 53 10.35 2.97 -16.09
N PRO A 54 9.93 1.73 -15.77
CA PRO A 54 10.58 0.55 -16.30
C PRO A 54 10.45 0.53 -17.84
N ASN A 55 11.58 0.69 -18.55
CA ASN A 55 11.66 0.69 -20.03
C ASN A 55 11.11 -0.60 -20.66
N ASN A 56 11.19 -1.69 -19.91
CA ASN A 56 10.47 -2.90 -20.23
C ASN A 56 9.20 -2.87 -19.39
N THR A 57 8.05 -2.68 -20.03
CA THR A 57 6.87 -3.33 -19.50
C THR A 57 7.24 -4.81 -19.44
N VAL A 58 7.68 -5.26 -18.28
CA VAL A 58 7.38 -6.59 -17.83
C VAL A 58 5.86 -6.57 -17.63
N VAL A 59 5.12 -6.48 -18.75
CA VAL A 59 4.07 -7.42 -18.99
C VAL A 59 4.78 -8.77 -18.91
N GLN A 60 5.06 -9.18 -17.67
CA GLN A 60 4.92 -10.54 -17.25
C GLN A 60 3.67 -10.96 -18.01
N LYS A 61 3.86 -11.81 -19.03
CA LYS A 61 2.77 -12.31 -19.85
C LYS A 61 1.86 -13.03 -18.87
N ASN A 62 1.02 -12.28 -18.17
CA ASN A 62 0.13 -12.77 -17.17
C ASN A 62 -0.95 -13.39 -18.00
N ASN A 63 -0.73 -14.66 -18.29
CA ASN A 63 -1.66 -15.45 -19.00
C ASN A 63 -2.86 -15.62 -18.07
N PHE A 64 -3.89 -14.81 -18.26
CA PHE A 64 -5.13 -14.89 -17.50
C PHE A 64 -6.03 -16.03 -17.99
N VAL A 65 -5.65 -16.73 -19.06
CA VAL A 65 -6.37 -17.93 -19.56
C VAL A 65 -6.56 -18.99 -18.47
N PRO A 66 -5.53 -19.42 -17.70
CA PRO A 66 -5.73 -20.35 -16.59
C PRO A 66 -6.72 -19.84 -15.53
N ALA A 67 -6.64 -18.55 -15.16
CA ALA A 67 -7.57 -17.97 -14.19
C ALA A 67 -9.01 -17.93 -14.72
N ALA A 68 -9.20 -17.51 -15.97
CA ALA A 68 -10.49 -17.48 -16.65
C ALA A 68 -11.09 -18.88 -16.83
N LEU A 69 -10.25 -19.90 -17.09
CA LEU A 69 -10.68 -21.29 -17.23
C LEU A 69 -11.19 -21.86 -15.91
N ILE A 70 -10.47 -21.60 -14.80
CA ILE A 70 -10.90 -22.03 -13.47
C ILE A 70 -12.25 -21.38 -13.10
N LEU A 71 -12.40 -20.07 -13.37
CA LEU A 71 -13.66 -19.35 -13.12
C LEU A 71 -14.80 -19.85 -14.02
N GLY A 72 -14.53 -20.12 -15.30
CA GLY A 72 -15.54 -20.68 -16.21
C GLY A 72 -16.02 -22.06 -15.77
N VAL A 73 -15.10 -22.95 -15.40
CA VAL A 73 -15.43 -24.30 -14.94
C VAL A 73 -16.20 -24.27 -13.62
N SER A 74 -15.83 -23.40 -12.68
CA SER A 74 -16.54 -23.27 -11.40
C SER A 74 -17.98 -22.76 -11.59
N LEU A 75 -18.21 -21.84 -12.52
CA LEU A 75 -19.55 -21.35 -12.87
C LEU A 75 -20.43 -22.45 -13.49
N VAL A 76 -19.88 -23.25 -14.41
CA VAL A 76 -20.63 -24.36 -15.02
C VAL A 76 -20.94 -25.45 -13.98
N LEU A 77 -19.99 -25.78 -13.11
CA LEU A 77 -20.20 -26.72 -12.00
C LEU A 77 -21.25 -26.22 -11.02
N ALA A 78 -21.17 -24.94 -10.62
CA ALA A 78 -22.17 -24.32 -9.78
C ALA A 78 -23.56 -24.43 -10.44
N MET A 79 -23.69 -24.02 -11.70
CA MET A 79 -24.96 -24.10 -12.43
C MET A 79 -25.51 -25.53 -12.50
N TYR A 80 -24.66 -26.53 -12.74
CA TYR A 80 -25.06 -27.93 -12.77
C TYR A 80 -25.53 -28.45 -11.40
N LEU A 81 -24.82 -28.09 -10.33
CA LEU A 81 -25.20 -28.43 -8.95
C LEU A 81 -26.53 -27.76 -8.56
N TYR A 82 -26.73 -26.49 -8.91
CA TYR A 82 -27.98 -25.78 -8.64
C TYR A 82 -29.16 -26.33 -9.44
N ARG A 83 -28.94 -26.79 -10.68
CA ARG A 83 -29.97 -27.41 -11.52
C ARG A 83 -30.54 -28.71 -10.92
N GLY A 84 -29.76 -29.41 -10.09
CA GLY A 84 -30.18 -30.62 -9.37
C GLY A 84 -31.01 -30.39 -8.10
N GLY A 85 -31.23 -29.14 -7.68
CA GLY A 85 -32.15 -28.77 -6.59
C GLY A 85 -31.81 -29.26 -5.17
N LYS A 86 -30.66 -29.93 -4.97
CA LYS A 86 -30.24 -30.45 -3.65
C LYS A 86 -28.98 -29.73 -3.17
N ILE A 87 -29.17 -28.53 -2.63
CA ILE A 87 -28.11 -27.78 -1.95
C ILE A 87 -28.21 -28.11 -0.45
N PRO A 88 -27.24 -28.79 0.16
CA PRO A 88 -27.30 -29.13 1.60
C PRO A 88 -27.04 -27.93 2.53
N PHE A 89 -26.70 -26.75 1.98
CA PHE A 89 -26.20 -25.61 2.76
C PHE A 89 -27.20 -24.44 2.91
N VAL A 90 -28.38 -24.55 2.29
CA VAL A 90 -29.50 -23.63 2.56
C VAL A 90 -30.50 -24.36 3.46
N MET A 91 -30.10 -24.60 4.71
CA MET A 91 -31.09 -24.83 5.77
C MET A 91 -31.69 -23.48 6.11
N ARG A 92 -32.98 -23.37 5.80
CA ARG A 92 -33.88 -22.34 6.33
C ARG A 92 -34.02 -22.52 7.84
#